data_AF-A0A7X5WVR7-F1
#
_entry.id   AF-A0A7X5WVR7-F1
#
_cell.length_a   1.000
_cell.length_b   1.000
_cell.length_c   1.000
_cell.angle_alpha   90.00
_cell.angle_beta   90.00
_cell.angle_gamma   90.00
#
_symmetry.space_group_name_H-M   'P 1'
#
loop_
_entity.id
_entity.type
_entity.pdbx_description
1 polymer ?
#
loop_
_entity_poly.entity_id
_entity_poly.type
_entity_poly.pdbx_seq_one_letter_code
_entity_poly.pdbx_strand_id
1 'polypeptide(L)'
;HPEVINEDAGSLLAGVDRQALLWTIDLDGDGEIERAHLERAEVRAAEQLSYAKAQQRIDSGGEDEPLVLLKEVGLRRQDLERARGAVSLALPSQEVVPTAEGEWVLEYDRPLAVEGWNA
;
A
#
# COMPACT_ATOMS: atom_id res chain seq x y z
N HIS A 1 9.21 -22.32 -7.16
CA HIS A 1 8.17 -21.71 -7.99
C HIS A 1 8.55 -21.92 -9.44
N PRO A 2 7.68 -22.41 -10.34
CA PRO A 2 8.06 -22.57 -11.74
C PRO A 2 8.32 -21.20 -12.36
N GLU A 3 9.39 -21.06 -13.15
CA GLU A 3 9.77 -19.80 -13.84
C GLU A 3 8.67 -19.23 -14.75
N VAL A 4 7.63 -20.01 -15.07
CA VAL A 4 6.49 -19.59 -15.91
C VAL A 4 5.51 -18.70 -15.13
N ILE A 5 5.54 -18.75 -13.80
CA ILE A 5 4.95 -17.73 -12.93
C ILE A 5 6.11 -16.85 -12.46
N ASN A 6 6.85 -16.24 -13.40
CA ASN A 6 7.84 -15.24 -13.01
C ASN A 6 7.12 -13.97 -12.54
N GLU A 7 7.87 -13.07 -11.90
CA GLU A 7 7.40 -11.74 -11.44
C GLU A 7 6.54 -11.01 -12.49
N ASP A 8 6.78 -11.27 -13.77
CA ASP A 8 6.09 -10.63 -14.89
C ASP A 8 4.60 -10.98 -15.04
N ALA A 9 4.22 -12.23 -14.74
CA ALA A 9 2.84 -12.70 -14.92
C ALA A 9 1.91 -12.30 -13.75
N GLY A 10 2.48 -12.13 -12.56
CA GLY A 10 1.75 -11.76 -11.33
C GLY A 10 1.85 -10.28 -10.94
N SER A 11 2.83 -9.55 -11.46
CA SER A 11 3.02 -8.13 -11.12
C SER A 11 1.99 -7.24 -11.82
N LEU A 12 1.41 -6.32 -11.03
CA LEU A 12 0.49 -5.28 -11.49
C LEU A 12 1.26 -4.07 -12.03
N LEU A 13 2.02 -4.29 -13.10
CA LEU A 13 2.76 -3.23 -13.78
C LEU A 13 1.80 -2.18 -14.36
N ALA A 14 2.17 -0.91 -14.23
CA ALA A 14 1.36 0.20 -14.73
C ALA A 14 1.12 0.10 -16.25
N GLY A 15 -0.13 0.33 -16.67
CA GLY A 15 -0.55 0.33 -18.07
C GLY A 15 -0.77 -1.05 -18.70
N VAL A 16 -0.55 -2.15 -17.98
CA VAL A 16 -0.69 -3.51 -18.51
C VAL A 16 -1.95 -4.18 -17.95
N ASP A 17 -2.73 -4.82 -18.83
CA ASP A 17 -3.89 -5.62 -18.41
C ASP A 17 -3.44 -6.91 -17.72
N ARG A 18 -4.06 -7.20 -16.58
CA ARG A 18 -3.76 -8.36 -15.73
C ARG A 18 -5.04 -9.01 -15.24
N GLN A 19 -5.09 -10.34 -15.27
CA GLN A 19 -6.14 -11.09 -14.58
C GLN A 19 -5.88 -11.05 -13.08
N ALA A 20 -6.89 -10.70 -12.30
CA ALA A 20 -6.81 -10.60 -10.85
C ALA A 20 -8.06 -11.19 -10.17
N LEU A 21 -7.91 -11.55 -8.90
CA LEU A 21 -9.04 -11.68 -7.98
C LEU A 21 -9.22 -10.33 -7.31
N LEU A 22 -10.33 -9.65 -7.62
CA LEU A 22 -10.64 -8.32 -7.11
C LEU A 22 -11.53 -8.43 -5.87
N TRP A 23 -11.10 -7.81 -4.78
CA TRP A 23 -11.92 -7.58 -3.60
C TRP A 23 -12.47 -6.16 -3.62
N THR A 24 -13.78 -6.03 -3.54
CA THR A 24 -14.45 -4.75 -3.25
C THR A 24 -14.98 -4.82 -1.83
N ILE A 25 -14.54 -3.91 -0.98
CA ILE A 25 -14.90 -3.85 0.44
C ILE A 25 -15.58 -2.52 0.68
N ASP A 26 -16.87 -2.55 1.02
CA ASP A 26 -17.63 -1.35 1.36
C ASP A 26 -17.49 -1.10 2.86
N LEU A 27 -17.13 0.14 3.20
CA LEU A 27 -16.95 0.59 4.59
C LEU A 27 -18.03 1.60 4.96
N ASP A 28 -18.48 1.57 6.21
CA ASP A 28 -19.33 2.62 6.77
C ASP A 28 -18.52 3.89 7.13
N GLY A 29 -19.21 4.88 7.71
CA GLY A 29 -18.60 6.14 8.14
C GLY A 29 -17.55 6.01 9.26
N ASP A 30 -17.55 4.89 9.99
CA ASP A 30 -16.60 4.58 11.05
C ASP A 30 -15.46 3.67 10.57
N GLY A 31 -15.52 3.21 9.31
CA GLY A 31 -14.52 2.32 8.71
C GLY A 31 -14.75 0.84 9.00
N GLU A 32 -15.93 0.45 9.50
CA GLU A 32 -16.32 -0.95 9.64
C GLU A 32 -16.76 -1.52 8.29
N ILE A 33 -16.50 -2.82 8.09
CA ILE A 33 -16.86 -3.51 6.86
C ILE A 33 -18.37 -3.81 6.86
N GLU A 34 -19.10 -3.22 5.92
CA GLU A 34 -20.52 -3.54 5.70
C GLU A 34 -20.69 -4.70 4.72
N ARG A 35 -19.83 -4.76 3.70
CA ARG A 35 -19.90 -5.75 2.62
C ARG A 35 -18.52 -6.06 2.07
N ALA A 36 -18.32 -7.30 1.66
CA ALA A 36 -17.19 -7.71 0.86
C ALA A 36 -17.69 -8.52 -0.35
N HIS A 37 -17.16 -8.20 -1.52
CA HIS A 37 -17.41 -8.91 -2.77
C HIS A 37 -16.09 -9.36 -3.37
N LEU A 38 -16.06 -10.58 -3.90
CA LEU A 38 -14.91 -11.16 -4.58
C LEU A 38 -15.31 -11.63 -5.96
N GLU A 39 -14.58 -11.17 -6.97
CA GLU A 39 -14.77 -11.60 -8.34
C GLU A 39 -13.44 -11.80 -9.08
N ARG A 40 -13.51 -12.47 -10.24
CA ARG A 40 -12.41 -12.48 -11.20
C ARG A 40 -12.57 -11.27 -12.10
N ALA A 41 -11.52 -10.47 -12.22
CA ALA A 41 -11.53 -9.26 -13.03
C ALA A 41 -10.28 -9.17 -13.91
N GLU A 42 -10.37 -8.37 -14.98
CA GLU A 42 -9.23 -7.83 -15.68
C GLU A 42 -8.99 -6.41 -15.16
N VAL A 43 -7.77 -6.12 -14.72
CA VAL A 43 -7.39 -4.83 -14.14
C VAL A 43 -6.21 -4.23 -14.89
N ARG A 44 -6.17 -2.90 -14.96
CA ARG A 44 -5.03 -2.13 -15.48
C ARG A 44 -4.60 -1.13 -14.41
N ALA A 45 -3.43 -1.38 -13.80
CA ALA A 45 -2.87 -0.42 -12.84
C ALA A 45 -2.56 0.90 -13.54
N ALA A 46 -3.01 2.03 -12.99
CA ALA A 46 -2.80 3.33 -13.61
C ALA A 46 -1.37 3.85 -13.41
N GLU A 47 -0.84 3.70 -12.19
CA GLU A 47 0.50 4.16 -11.80
C GLU A 47 1.07 3.21 -10.74
N GLN A 48 2.39 3.09 -10.70
CA GLN A 48 3.11 2.48 -9.58
C GLN A 48 3.74 3.58 -8.74
N LEU A 49 3.34 3.67 -7.46
CA LEU A 49 3.85 4.66 -6.52
C LEU A 49 4.71 3.98 -5.45
N SER A 50 5.85 4.58 -5.14
CA SER A 50 6.55 4.27 -3.90
C SER A 50 5.83 4.92 -2.72
N TYR A 51 5.98 4.37 -1.52
CA TYR A 51 5.43 4.97 -0.31
C TYR A 51 5.92 6.41 -0.10
N ALA A 52 7.19 6.71 -0.39
CA ALA A 52 7.72 8.06 -0.30
C ALA A 52 6.99 9.05 -1.24
N LYS A 53 6.72 8.64 -2.48
CA LYS A 53 5.99 9.47 -3.45
C LYS A 53 4.51 9.62 -3.07
N ALA A 54 3.87 8.55 -2.59
CA ALA A 54 2.49 8.60 -2.10
C ALA A 54 2.36 9.54 -0.88
N GLN A 55 3.26 9.41 0.10
CA GLN A 55 3.32 10.28 1.28
C GLN A 55 3.49 11.75 0.87
N GLN A 56 4.43 12.04 -0.03
CA GLN A 56 4.65 13.40 -0.52
C GLN A 56 3.41 14.00 -1.19
N ARG A 57 2.70 13.22 -2.01
CA ARG A 57 1.46 13.68 -2.66
C ARG A 57 0.36 13.97 -1.64
N ILE A 58 0.20 13.10 -0.64
CA ILE A 58 -0.76 13.29 0.46
C ILE A 58 -0.42 14.56 1.24
N ASP A 59 0.86 14.75 1.59
CA ASP A 59 1.32 15.89 2.40
C ASP A 59 1.26 17.22 1.64
N SER A 60 1.38 17.19 0.32
CA SER A 60 1.16 18.38 -0.54
C SER A 60 -0.29 18.84 -0.60
N GLY A 61 -1.23 18.13 0.06
CA GLY A 61 -2.65 18.47 0.10
C GLY A 61 -3.35 18.25 -1.25
N GLY A 62 -2.82 17.33 -2.06
CA GLY A 62 -3.17 17.19 -3.47
C GLY A 62 -4.63 16.80 -3.74
N GLU A 63 -5.09 17.14 -4.95
CA GLU A 63 -6.38 16.78 -5.55
C GLU A 63 -6.50 15.28 -5.90
N ASP A 64 -5.54 14.45 -5.49
CA ASP A 64 -5.47 13.01 -5.74
C ASP A 64 -6.45 12.27 -4.81
N GLU A 65 -7.73 12.32 -5.18
CA GLU A 65 -8.86 11.79 -4.41
C GLU A 65 -8.62 10.37 -3.86
N PRO A 66 -8.07 9.40 -4.63
CA PRO A 66 -7.72 8.08 -4.10
C PRO A 66 -6.73 8.10 -2.93
N LEU A 67 -5.67 8.92 -2.99
CA LEU A 67 -4.67 9.02 -1.92
C LEU A 67 -5.22 9.75 -0.69
N VAL A 68 -6.11 10.73 -0.89
CA VAL A 68 -6.82 11.40 0.20
C VAL A 68 -7.74 10.40 0.93
N LEU A 69 -8.51 9.63 0.17
CA LEU A 69 -9.39 8.58 0.74
C LEU A 69 -8.59 7.46 1.40
N LEU A 70 -7.44 7.08 0.85
CA LEU A 70 -6.53 6.10 1.49
C LEU A 70 -6.13 6.55 2.89
N LYS A 71 -5.76 7.82 3.06
CA LYS A 71 -5.45 8.39 4.37
C LYS A 71 -6.67 8.37 5.29
N GLU A 72 -7.83 8.80 4.80
CA GLU A 72 -9.07 8.84 5.60
C GLU A 72 -9.46 7.44 6.10
N VAL A 73 -9.52 6.47 5.20
CA VAL A 73 -9.84 5.07 5.51
C VAL A 73 -8.80 4.48 6.45
N GLY A 74 -7.51 4.66 6.17
CA GLY A 74 -6.42 4.14 6.98
C GLY A 74 -6.47 4.62 8.43
N LEU A 75 -6.79 5.90 8.66
CA LEU A 75 -6.92 6.46 10.01
C LEU A 75 -8.10 5.84 10.77
N ARG A 76 -9.27 5.69 10.14
CA ARG A 76 -10.43 5.04 10.76
C ARG A 76 -10.15 3.57 11.11
N ARG A 77 -9.49 2.84 10.21
CA ARG A 77 -9.09 1.44 10.43
C ARG A 77 -8.13 1.31 11.62
N GLN A 78 -7.16 2.22 11.74
CA GLN A 78 -6.27 2.26 12.89
C GLN A 78 -6.99 2.60 14.21
N ASP A 79 -8.00 3.47 14.19
CA ASP A 79 -8.84 3.75 15.36
C ASP A 79 -9.58 2.48 15.81
N LEU A 80 -10.16 1.72 14.87
CA LEU A 80 -10.83 0.45 15.14
C LEU A 80 -9.86 -0.62 15.67
N GLU A 81 -8.65 -0.72 15.12
CA GLU A 81 -7.62 -1.62 15.61
C GLU A 81 -7.23 -1.31 17.06
N ARG A 82 -7.02 -0.03 17.36
CA ARG A 82 -6.74 0.44 18.72
C ARG A 82 -7.90 0.12 19.67
N ALA A 83 -9.15 0.31 19.24
CA ALA A 83 -10.33 -0.02 20.03
C ALA A 83 -10.43 -1.53 20.34
N ARG A 84 -9.92 -2.40 19.46
CA ARG A 84 -9.85 -3.86 19.67
C ARG A 84 -8.66 -4.30 20.53
N GLY A 85 -7.83 -3.35 20.99
CA GLY A 85 -6.65 -3.63 21.80
C GLY A 85 -5.46 -4.15 21.00
N ALA A 86 -5.44 -3.93 19.68
CA ALA A 86 -4.28 -4.27 18.86
C ALA A 86 -3.06 -3.41 19.25
N VAL A 87 -1.89 -4.03 19.28
CA VAL A 87 -0.61 -3.35 19.44
C VAL A 87 0.13 -3.45 18.11
N SER A 88 0.34 -2.31 17.46
CA SER A 88 1.13 -2.24 16.23
C SER A 88 2.46 -1.56 16.54
N LEU A 89 3.56 -2.29 16.32
CA LEU A 89 4.92 -1.78 16.49
C LEU A 89 5.44 -1.37 15.12
N ALA A 90 5.51 -0.07 14.86
CA ALA A 90 6.17 0.51 13.70
C ALA A 90 7.69 0.40 13.88
N LEU A 91 8.23 -0.81 13.70
CA LEU A 91 9.67 -1.05 13.77
C LEU A 91 10.35 -0.43 12.53
N PRO A 92 11.49 0.25 12.69
CA PRO A 92 12.27 0.73 11.55
C PRO A 92 12.64 -0.43 10.63
N SER A 93 12.52 -0.22 9.33
CA SER A 93 13.14 -1.11 8.36
C SER A 93 14.64 -0.85 8.31
N GLN A 94 15.38 -1.90 7.95
CA GLN A 94 16.83 -1.83 7.80
C GLN A 94 17.17 -2.40 6.43
N GLU A 95 17.83 -1.62 5.58
CA GLU A 95 18.18 -1.99 4.21
C GLU A 95 19.69 -1.85 3.97
N VAL A 96 20.24 -2.74 3.15
CA VAL A 96 21.64 -2.69 2.72
C VAL A 96 21.67 -2.08 1.33
N VAL A 97 22.16 -0.85 1.21
CA VAL A 97 22.15 -0.09 -0.04
C VAL A 97 23.58 0.10 -0.58
N PRO A 98 23.77 0.09 -1.92
CA PRO A 98 25.06 0.38 -2.51
C PRO A 98 25.33 1.89 -2.51
N THR A 99 26.56 2.30 -2.20
CA THR A 99 27.03 3.68 -2.36
C THR A 99 27.40 3.96 -3.82
N ALA A 100 27.53 5.25 -4.17
CA ALA A 100 27.99 5.65 -5.50
C ALA A 100 29.41 5.12 -5.81
N GLU A 101 30.19 4.85 -4.78
CA GLU A 101 31.55 4.32 -4.84
C GLU A 101 31.60 2.77 -4.84
N GLY A 102 30.45 2.09 -4.80
CA GLY A 102 30.37 0.62 -4.85
C GLY A 102 30.58 -0.08 -3.50
N GLU A 103 30.57 0.67 -2.40
CA GLU A 103 30.53 0.12 -1.04
C GLU A 103 29.08 -0.20 -0.66
N TRP A 104 28.87 -0.95 0.43
CA TRP A 104 27.53 -1.25 0.94
C TRP A 104 27.37 -0.64 2.32
N VAL A 105 26.29 0.10 2.52
CA VAL A 105 25.97 0.74 3.80
C VAL A 105 24.60 0.29 4.30
N LEU A 106 24.39 0.49 5.60
CA LEU A 106 23.15 0.13 6.27
C LEU A 106 22.32 1.38 6.51
N GLU A 107 21.13 1.44 5.93
CA GLU A 107 20.18 2.53 6.14
C GLU A 107 19.01 2.06 7.01
N TYR A 108 18.53 2.96 7.86
CA TYR A 108 17.41 2.73 8.76
C TYR A 108 16.31 3.72 8.43
N ASP A 109 15.18 3.20 7.95
CA ASP A 109 14.04 4.04 7.61
C ASP A 109 12.94 3.94 8.67
N ARG A 110 12.42 5.11 9.03
CA ARG A 110 11.21 5.17 9.85
C ARG A 110 10.01 4.87 8.95
N PRO A 111 9.07 4.03 9.38
CA PRO A 111 7.87 3.76 8.59
C PRO A 111 7.13 5.06 8.27
N LEU A 112 6.79 5.25 7.00
CA LEU A 112 5.94 6.36 6.58
C LEU A 112 4.50 6.11 7.03
N ALA A 113 3.75 7.17 7.31
CA ALA A 113 2.37 7.04 7.78
C ALA A 113 1.50 6.28 6.77
N VAL A 114 1.72 6.53 5.47
CA VAL A 114 1.04 5.84 4.36
C VAL A 114 1.24 4.32 4.35
N GLU A 115 2.34 3.81 4.88
CA GLU A 115 2.56 2.36 5.00
C GLU A 115 1.55 1.72 5.96
N GLY A 116 1.15 2.45 7.01
CA GLY A 116 0.14 2.00 7.97
C GLY A 116 -1.30 2.15 7.48
N TRP A 117 -1.54 2.72 6.29
CA TRP A 117 -2.87 2.90 5.71
C TRP A 117 -3.17 1.90 4.58
N ASN A 118 -2.18 1.15 4.10
CA ASN A 118 -2.30 0.20 2.99
C ASN A 118 -2.81 -1.20 3.45
N ALA A 119 -3.69 -1.24 4.45
CA ALA A 119 -4.13 -2.45 5.14
C ALA A 119 -5.58 -2.85 4.81
#